data_AF-A0A084SYJ8-F1
#
_entry.id   AF-A0A084SYJ8-F1
#
_cell.length_a   1.000
_cell.length_b   1.000
_cell.length_c   1.000
_cell.angle_alpha   90.00
_cell.angle_beta   90.00
_cell.angle_gamma   90.00
#
_symmetry.space_group_name_H-M   'P 1'
#
loop_
_entity.id
_entity.type
_entity.pdbx_description
1 polymer ?
#
loop_
_entity_poly.entity_id
_entity_poly.type
_entity_poly.pdbx_seq_one_letter_code
_entity_poly.pdbx_strand_id
1 'polypeptide(L)'
;MTQEKSAREELEHWSAVDLDSAEDARQAARIVVDFEAHPEKYTDPEDIVSPFSNIVGLFQQPTSKEAAVTLRAEALPSLLRLYDARLREWRKAGPQEGYDSAASDLLFVLKIFAMYRGEEPLQRIIDAARIPLSPDGYMWSTVLSALVNAEKEAATRVASALAEPLPPGFIAVALLDMANTLAREHGVTSHPFDTPRGHELLRSFLTDEDPDHFSYAHSATASLPFLTDSREFFALALEHPDVGVRMEAAWAAARGGDALAVARLQDWSKDPRTRKRAVTYLTELGLQPAPVPEKELPRLEAMAEMILWLEYPTEFGRAPDHIEVYDHRRLFWPPTKDERDVWLFKYRYEEEGGEPEEGVGMVGSVTFALFGEATADLSPEDIYALHCVWELQQEGDERAPKERTIQAGRKLLGFLVN
;
A
#
# COMPACT_ATOMS: atom_id res chain seq x y z
N MET A 1 33.45 30.42 -23.70
CA MET A 1 32.53 29.54 -24.43
C MET A 1 32.13 28.44 -23.46
N THR A 2 30.96 28.58 -22.84
CA THR A 2 30.31 27.47 -22.14
C THR A 2 29.96 26.43 -23.20
N GLN A 3 30.24 25.15 -22.96
CA GLN A 3 29.63 24.10 -23.78
C GLN A 3 28.13 24.13 -23.50
N GLU A 4 27.35 24.22 -24.57
CA GLU A 4 25.90 24.08 -24.53
C GLU A 4 25.63 22.61 -24.18
N LYS A 5 24.91 22.35 -23.08
CA LYS A 5 24.52 20.99 -22.71
C LYS A 5 23.64 20.41 -23.82
N SER A 6 23.73 19.11 -24.05
CA SER A 6 22.74 18.43 -24.88
C SER A 6 21.36 18.49 -24.23
N ALA A 7 20.31 18.45 -25.05
CA ALA A 7 18.92 18.43 -24.57
C ALA A 7 18.64 17.27 -23.60
N ARG A 8 19.33 16.13 -23.80
CA ARG A 8 19.36 14.96 -22.92
C ARG A 8 19.97 15.28 -21.55
N GLU A 9 21.20 15.82 -21.50
CA GLU A 9 21.87 16.21 -20.24
C GLU A 9 21.09 17.30 -19.47
N GLU A 10 20.33 18.14 -20.18
CA GLU A 10 19.43 19.11 -19.56
C GLU A 10 18.19 18.42 -18.95
N LEU A 11 17.53 17.51 -19.68
CA LEU A 11 16.42 16.72 -19.15
C LEU A 11 16.85 15.87 -17.94
N GLU A 12 17.95 15.12 -18.05
CA GLU A 12 18.50 14.31 -16.95
C GLU A 12 18.82 15.16 -15.71
N HIS A 13 19.34 16.38 -15.90
CA HIS A 13 19.60 17.31 -14.81
C HIS A 13 18.31 17.75 -14.11
N TRP A 14 17.30 18.21 -14.85
CA TRP A 14 16.05 18.71 -14.28
C TRP A 14 15.13 17.59 -13.77
N SER A 15 15.32 16.34 -14.21
CA SER A 15 14.65 15.17 -13.60
C SER A 15 15.21 14.77 -12.22
N ALA A 16 16.35 15.35 -11.80
CA ALA A 16 17.03 15.04 -10.55
C ALA A 16 17.18 16.25 -9.60
N VAL A 17 16.49 17.36 -9.87
CA VAL A 17 16.58 18.62 -9.11
C VAL A 17 15.19 19.10 -8.72
N ASP A 18 15.01 19.37 -7.42
CA ASP A 18 13.82 20.01 -6.87
C ASP A 18 13.56 21.37 -7.54
N LEU A 19 12.35 21.60 -8.02
CA LEU A 19 11.93 22.88 -8.58
C LEU A 19 11.40 23.75 -7.43
N ASP A 20 12.31 24.45 -6.74
CA ASP A 20 11.97 25.30 -5.59
C ASP A 20 11.43 26.69 -6.00
N SER A 21 11.66 27.12 -7.25
CA SER A 21 11.25 28.45 -7.72
C SER A 21 10.44 28.43 -9.03
N ALA A 22 9.75 29.56 -9.28
CA ALA A 22 9.11 29.84 -10.55
C ALA A 22 10.11 30.08 -11.71
N GLU A 23 11.42 30.18 -11.47
CA GLU A 23 12.43 30.24 -12.53
C GLU A 23 12.87 28.85 -12.98
N ASP A 24 13.11 27.94 -12.03
CA ASP A 24 13.44 26.55 -12.30
C ASP A 24 12.29 25.84 -13.02
N ALA A 25 11.06 26.05 -12.54
CA ALA A 25 9.86 25.59 -13.22
C ALA A 25 9.70 26.16 -14.64
N ARG A 26 10.24 27.36 -14.93
CA ARG A 26 10.26 27.92 -16.30
C ARG A 26 11.30 27.24 -17.19
N GLN A 27 12.44 26.78 -16.65
CA GLN A 27 13.39 25.98 -17.42
C GLN A 27 12.81 24.58 -17.70
N ALA A 28 12.26 23.91 -16.68
CA ALA A 28 11.56 22.65 -16.85
C ALA A 28 10.41 22.75 -17.87
N ALA A 29 9.61 23.83 -17.84
CA ALA A 29 8.55 24.07 -18.81
C ALA A 29 9.07 24.19 -20.26
N ARG A 30 10.22 24.84 -20.48
CA ARG A 30 10.84 24.95 -21.81
C ARG A 30 11.22 23.60 -22.37
N ILE A 31 11.70 22.68 -21.53
CA ILE A 31 12.07 21.31 -21.93
C ILE A 31 10.83 20.52 -22.37
N VAL A 32 9.70 20.65 -21.64
CA VAL A 32 8.41 20.04 -22.05
C VAL A 32 7.93 20.58 -23.41
N VAL A 33 8.10 21.90 -23.65
CA VAL A 33 7.72 22.55 -24.91
C VAL A 33 8.66 22.18 -26.06
N ASP A 34 9.98 22.11 -25.84
CA ASP A 34 10.94 21.71 -26.87
C ASP A 34 10.82 20.22 -27.19
N PHE A 35 10.55 19.36 -26.22
CA PHE A 35 10.24 17.94 -26.46
C PHE A 35 8.96 17.74 -27.29
N GLU A 36 7.94 18.59 -27.12
CA GLU A 36 6.76 18.56 -28.00
C GLU A 36 7.10 18.89 -29.45
N ALA A 37 7.97 19.89 -29.67
CA ALA A 37 8.37 20.32 -31.01
C ALA A 37 9.42 19.41 -31.65
N HIS A 38 10.29 18.78 -30.84
CA HIS A 38 11.53 18.13 -31.23
C HIS A 38 11.87 16.88 -30.38
N PRO A 39 11.00 15.87 -30.31
CA PRO A 39 11.23 14.67 -29.49
C PRO A 39 12.50 13.90 -29.90
N GLU A 40 12.96 14.05 -31.15
CA GLU A 40 14.19 13.45 -31.66
C GLU A 40 15.47 13.92 -30.96
N LYS A 41 15.47 15.11 -30.33
CA LYS A 41 16.63 15.62 -29.57
C LYS A 41 16.86 14.88 -28.24
N TYR A 42 15.84 14.20 -27.76
CA TYR A 42 15.78 13.60 -26.43
C TYR A 42 15.76 12.06 -26.47
N THR A 43 15.79 11.46 -27.66
CA THR A 43 15.63 10.01 -27.85
C THR A 43 16.93 9.37 -28.28
N ASP A 44 17.42 8.41 -27.51
CA ASP A 44 18.57 7.56 -27.85
C ASP A 44 18.11 6.11 -28.10
N PRO A 45 18.58 5.41 -29.15
CA PRO A 45 18.33 3.98 -29.33
C PRO A 45 18.81 3.08 -28.17
N GLU A 46 19.72 3.55 -27.32
CA GLU A 46 20.21 2.82 -26.14
C GLU A 46 19.40 3.13 -24.86
N ASP A 47 18.37 3.98 -24.91
CA ASP A 47 17.58 4.35 -23.73
C ASP A 47 16.72 3.20 -23.18
N ILE A 48 17.00 2.81 -21.94
CA ILE A 48 16.23 1.81 -21.17
C ILE A 48 14.92 2.43 -20.64
N VAL A 49 14.90 3.74 -20.41
CA VAL A 49 13.75 4.48 -19.86
C VAL A 49 13.22 5.43 -20.93
N SER A 50 11.91 5.43 -21.15
CA SER A 50 11.25 6.36 -22.08
C SER A 50 11.60 7.81 -21.76
N PRO A 51 12.17 8.60 -22.71
CA PRO A 51 12.40 10.03 -22.52
C PRO A 51 11.09 10.78 -22.22
N PHE A 52 9.96 10.29 -22.71
CA PHE A 52 8.65 10.84 -22.38
C PHE A 52 8.30 10.66 -20.90
N SER A 53 8.65 9.52 -20.29
CA SER A 53 8.50 9.32 -18.83
C SER A 53 9.29 10.35 -18.03
N ASN A 54 10.52 10.68 -18.44
CA ASN A 54 11.33 11.72 -17.79
C ASN A 54 10.69 13.12 -17.92
N ILE A 55 10.14 13.45 -19.09
CA ILE A 55 9.38 14.70 -19.34
C ILE A 55 8.15 14.81 -18.43
N VAL A 56 7.44 13.70 -18.20
CA VAL A 56 6.32 13.63 -17.26
C VAL A 56 6.80 13.75 -15.81
N GLY A 57 7.96 13.17 -15.49
CA GLY A 57 8.61 13.22 -14.17
C GLY A 57 8.96 14.63 -13.69
N LEU A 58 9.20 15.59 -14.60
CA LEU A 58 9.43 17.00 -14.26
C LEU A 58 8.28 17.61 -13.45
N PHE A 59 7.04 17.14 -13.63
CA PHE A 59 5.86 17.61 -12.91
C PHE A 59 5.77 17.09 -11.46
N GLN A 60 6.71 16.24 -11.01
CA GLN A 60 6.77 15.75 -9.63
C GLN A 60 7.85 16.45 -8.79
N GLN A 61 8.73 17.21 -9.44
CA GLN A 61 9.83 17.96 -8.80
C GLN A 61 9.45 19.27 -8.07
N PRO A 62 8.28 19.92 -8.28
CA PRO A 62 7.95 21.14 -7.54
C PRO A 62 7.85 20.97 -6.02
N THR A 63 8.77 21.61 -5.30
CA THR A 63 8.74 21.71 -3.83
C THR A 63 8.07 23.01 -3.36
N SER A 64 7.89 24.00 -4.24
CA SER A 64 7.13 25.22 -3.96
C SER A 64 5.81 25.33 -4.74
N LYS A 65 4.88 26.10 -4.18
CA LYS A 65 3.58 26.38 -4.81
C LYS A 65 3.76 27.19 -6.09
N GLU A 66 4.71 28.13 -6.09
CA GLU A 66 5.05 29.00 -7.19
C GLU A 66 5.56 28.17 -8.39
N ALA A 67 6.46 27.22 -8.16
CA ALA A 67 6.93 26.28 -9.17
C ALA A 67 5.79 25.43 -9.77
N ALA A 68 4.91 24.88 -8.92
CA ALA A 68 3.76 24.10 -9.35
C ALA A 68 2.77 24.94 -10.20
N VAL A 69 2.50 26.18 -9.80
CA VAL A 69 1.65 27.12 -10.56
C VAL A 69 2.27 27.46 -11.92
N THR A 70 3.60 27.66 -11.98
CA THR A 70 4.32 27.90 -13.23
C THR A 70 4.24 26.71 -14.18
N LEU A 71 4.53 25.48 -13.74
CA LEU A 71 4.38 24.30 -14.60
C LEU A 71 2.93 24.11 -15.08
N ARG A 72 1.94 24.41 -14.24
CA ARG A 72 0.52 24.37 -14.62
C ARG A 72 0.18 25.35 -15.75
N ALA A 73 0.77 26.54 -15.72
CA ALA A 73 0.51 27.60 -16.70
C ALA A 73 1.28 27.39 -18.01
N GLU A 74 2.56 27.02 -17.92
CA GLU A 74 3.49 27.04 -19.06
C GLU A 74 3.75 25.66 -19.70
N ALA A 75 3.70 24.58 -18.92
CA ALA A 75 4.08 23.23 -19.38
C ALA A 75 2.88 22.30 -19.61
N LEU A 76 1.87 22.33 -18.74
CA LEU A 76 0.70 21.44 -18.80
C LEU A 76 -0.06 21.49 -20.14
N PRO A 77 -0.24 22.64 -20.82
CA PRO A 77 -0.89 22.67 -22.14
C PRO A 77 -0.14 21.85 -23.20
N SER A 78 1.19 21.79 -23.12
CA SER A 78 2.03 20.98 -24.02
C SER A 78 1.97 19.50 -23.66
N LEU A 79 1.96 19.18 -22.36
CA LEU A 79 1.75 17.81 -21.87
C LEU A 79 0.39 17.23 -22.32
N LEU A 80 -0.68 18.03 -22.35
CA LEU A 80 -1.98 17.63 -22.88
C LEU A 80 -1.93 17.27 -24.38
N ARG A 81 -1.20 18.04 -25.19
CA ARG A 81 -1.04 17.77 -26.63
C ARG A 81 -0.14 16.55 -26.89
N LEU A 82 0.92 16.39 -26.10
CA LEU A 82 1.78 15.19 -26.10
C LEU A 82 0.98 13.93 -25.74
N TYR A 83 0.17 13.97 -24.68
CA TYR A 83 -0.73 12.88 -24.30
C TYR A 83 -1.68 12.51 -25.44
N ASP A 84 -2.38 13.50 -26.01
CA ASP A 84 -3.32 13.25 -27.11
C ASP A 84 -2.61 12.67 -28.35
N ALA A 85 -1.34 13.03 -28.59
CA ALA A 85 -0.51 12.46 -29.66
C ALA A 85 -0.12 11.01 -29.37
N ARG A 86 0.47 10.73 -28.21
CA ARG A 86 0.88 9.38 -27.77
C ARG A 86 -0.31 8.42 -27.69
N LEU A 87 -1.46 8.85 -27.20
CA LEU A 87 -2.68 8.04 -27.18
C LEU A 87 -3.16 7.69 -28.60
N ARG A 88 -3.00 8.59 -29.59
CA ARG A 88 -3.29 8.28 -31.00
C ARG A 88 -2.29 7.30 -31.63
N GLU A 89 -1.04 7.28 -31.18
CA GLU A 89 -0.02 6.32 -31.61
C GLU A 89 -0.30 4.94 -31.01
N TRP A 90 -0.51 4.86 -29.69
CA TRP A 90 -0.89 3.63 -29.00
C TRP A 90 -2.21 3.04 -29.55
N ARG A 91 -3.25 3.86 -29.79
CA ARG A 91 -4.50 3.46 -30.46
C ARG A 91 -4.35 2.96 -31.92
N LYS A 92 -3.17 3.11 -32.55
CA LYS A 92 -2.85 2.53 -33.87
C LYS A 92 -2.01 1.26 -33.76
N ALA A 93 -1.11 1.20 -32.77
CA ALA A 93 -0.29 0.02 -32.50
C ALA A 93 -1.11 -1.12 -31.88
N GLY A 94 -2.08 -0.76 -31.03
CA GLY A 94 -2.78 -1.70 -30.15
C GLY A 94 -2.01 -1.94 -28.84
N PRO A 95 -2.64 -2.61 -27.85
CA PRO A 95 -1.96 -3.03 -26.64
C PRO A 95 -0.86 -4.04 -26.95
N GLN A 96 0.26 -3.96 -26.23
CA GLN A 96 1.36 -4.91 -26.36
C GLN A 96 1.20 -6.12 -25.42
N GLU A 97 1.75 -7.27 -25.81
CA GLU A 97 1.79 -8.46 -24.96
C GLU A 97 2.94 -8.34 -23.94
N GLY A 98 2.65 -8.56 -22.66
CA GLY A 98 3.60 -8.31 -21.58
C GLY A 98 3.60 -6.84 -21.11
N TYR A 99 4.77 -6.24 -20.93
CA TYR A 99 4.90 -4.87 -20.42
C TYR A 99 4.73 -3.82 -21.54
N ASP A 100 3.52 -3.24 -21.64
CA ASP A 100 3.24 -2.12 -22.53
C ASP A 100 3.74 -0.80 -21.92
N SER A 101 4.98 -0.44 -22.25
CA SER A 101 5.63 0.80 -21.77
C SER A 101 4.91 2.07 -22.23
N ALA A 102 4.28 2.06 -23.41
CA ALA A 102 3.55 3.20 -23.93
C ALA A 102 2.23 3.43 -23.16
N ALA A 103 1.52 2.35 -22.79
CA ALA A 103 0.38 2.44 -21.90
C ALA A 103 0.80 2.89 -20.48
N SER A 104 1.91 2.38 -19.96
CA SER A 104 2.47 2.78 -18.66
C SER A 104 2.78 4.28 -18.59
N ASP A 105 3.48 4.81 -19.60
CA ASP A 105 3.74 6.24 -19.77
C ASP A 105 2.44 7.07 -19.82
N LEU A 106 1.43 6.61 -20.58
CA LEU A 106 0.14 7.30 -20.68
C LEU A 106 -0.59 7.35 -19.33
N LEU A 107 -0.58 6.26 -18.54
CA LEU A 107 -1.13 6.27 -17.18
C LEU A 107 -0.33 7.18 -16.23
N PHE A 108 0.99 7.27 -16.40
CA PHE A 108 1.84 8.19 -15.63
C PHE A 108 1.49 9.66 -15.92
N VAL A 109 1.13 10.01 -17.16
CA VAL A 109 0.58 11.34 -17.48
C VAL A 109 -0.76 11.59 -16.79
N LEU A 110 -1.65 10.59 -16.73
CA LEU A 110 -2.94 10.74 -16.04
C LEU A 110 -2.77 11.02 -14.53
N LYS A 111 -1.72 10.49 -13.90
CA LYS A 111 -1.36 10.85 -12.51
C LYS A 111 -1.05 12.34 -12.39
N ILE A 112 -0.25 12.89 -13.32
CA ILE A 112 0.04 14.33 -13.36
C ILE A 112 -1.24 15.14 -13.60
N PHE A 113 -2.14 14.67 -14.46
CA PHE A 113 -3.45 15.32 -14.70
C PHE A 113 -4.31 15.37 -13.43
N ALA A 114 -4.34 14.30 -12.63
CA ALA A 114 -5.02 14.28 -11.33
C ALA A 114 -4.38 15.25 -10.32
N MET A 115 -3.04 15.30 -10.27
CA MET A 115 -2.29 16.22 -9.38
C MET A 115 -2.52 17.70 -9.73
N TYR A 116 -2.47 18.06 -11.02
CA TYR A 116 -2.51 19.45 -11.50
C TYR A 116 -3.91 20.02 -11.71
N ARG A 117 -4.91 19.13 -11.91
CA ARG A 117 -6.35 19.44 -11.95
C ARG A 117 -6.80 20.34 -13.10
N GLY A 118 -8.11 20.34 -13.35
CA GLY A 118 -8.77 21.19 -14.33
C GLY A 118 -9.61 20.38 -15.32
N GLU A 119 -10.47 21.06 -16.06
CA GLU A 119 -11.49 20.41 -16.91
C GLU A 119 -10.89 19.53 -18.01
N GLU A 120 -9.89 20.03 -18.75
CA GLU A 120 -9.25 19.28 -19.82
C GLU A 120 -8.46 18.05 -19.31
N PRO A 121 -7.60 18.15 -18.27
CA PRO A 121 -7.00 16.99 -17.60
C PRO A 121 -8.02 15.98 -17.09
N LEU A 122 -9.10 16.43 -16.45
CA LEU A 122 -10.14 15.55 -15.90
C LEU A 122 -10.86 14.77 -17.00
N GLN A 123 -11.17 15.41 -18.13
CA GLN A 123 -11.79 14.74 -19.27
C GLN A 123 -10.86 13.67 -19.86
N ARG A 124 -9.53 13.89 -19.91
CA ARG A 124 -8.58 12.84 -20.35
C ARG A 124 -8.61 11.62 -19.43
N ILE A 125 -8.73 11.80 -18.11
CA ILE A 125 -8.84 10.68 -17.16
C ILE A 125 -10.11 9.86 -17.44
N ILE A 126 -11.26 10.53 -17.64
CA ILE A 126 -12.55 9.88 -17.96
C ILE A 126 -12.49 9.15 -19.32
N ASP A 127 -11.96 9.82 -20.35
CA ASP A 127 -11.84 9.26 -21.69
C ASP A 127 -10.88 8.06 -21.71
N ALA A 128 -9.78 8.15 -20.97
CA ALA A 128 -8.80 7.07 -20.82
C ALA A 128 -9.37 5.85 -20.12
N ALA A 129 -10.12 6.03 -19.03
CA ALA A 129 -10.76 4.95 -18.28
C ALA A 129 -11.88 4.24 -19.08
N ARG A 130 -12.47 4.92 -20.06
CA ARG A 130 -13.43 4.37 -21.02
C ARG A 130 -12.78 3.60 -22.18
N ILE A 131 -11.45 3.59 -22.25
CA ILE A 131 -10.63 2.78 -23.16
C ILE A 131 -9.95 1.71 -22.30
N PRO A 132 -9.74 0.48 -22.78
CA PRO A 132 -8.90 -0.50 -22.06
C PRO A 132 -7.41 -0.14 -22.19
N LEU A 133 -7.01 1.04 -21.70
CA LEU A 133 -5.63 1.51 -21.62
C LEU A 133 -4.99 0.89 -20.37
N SER A 134 -4.37 -0.29 -20.55
CA SER A 134 -3.83 -1.12 -19.46
C SER A 134 -4.81 -1.20 -18.27
N PRO A 135 -5.98 -1.84 -18.45
CA PRO A 135 -7.04 -1.88 -17.43
C PRO A 135 -6.57 -2.51 -16.12
N ASP A 136 -5.60 -3.43 -16.20
CA ASP A 136 -5.02 -4.13 -15.06
C ASP A 136 -3.77 -3.43 -14.48
N GLY A 137 -3.43 -2.25 -15.00
CA GLY A 137 -2.27 -1.48 -14.56
C GLY A 137 -2.46 -0.82 -13.19
N TYR A 138 -1.61 -1.17 -12.22
CA TYR A 138 -1.61 -0.61 -10.85
C TYR A 138 -1.70 0.92 -10.81
N MET A 139 -1.11 1.62 -11.79
CA MET A 139 -1.10 3.09 -11.85
C MET A 139 -2.51 3.70 -11.78
N TRP A 140 -3.57 2.98 -12.18
CA TRP A 140 -4.96 3.42 -12.00
C TRP A 140 -5.34 3.72 -10.55
N SER A 141 -4.88 2.93 -9.56
CA SER A 141 -5.11 3.24 -8.15
C SER A 141 -4.41 4.53 -7.74
N THR A 142 -3.21 4.79 -8.28
CA THR A 142 -2.47 6.04 -8.05
C THR A 142 -3.19 7.24 -8.67
N VAL A 143 -3.71 7.13 -9.89
CA VAL A 143 -4.46 8.19 -10.58
C VAL A 143 -5.72 8.57 -9.81
N LEU A 144 -6.53 7.58 -9.41
CA LEU A 144 -7.81 7.83 -8.76
C LEU A 144 -7.64 8.24 -7.28
N SER A 145 -6.66 7.68 -6.57
CA SER A 145 -6.29 8.13 -5.21
C SER A 145 -5.79 9.57 -5.20
N ALA A 146 -4.95 9.96 -6.16
CA ALA A 146 -4.50 11.34 -6.30
C ALA A 146 -5.68 12.30 -6.52
N LEU A 147 -6.71 11.89 -7.25
CA LEU A 147 -7.88 12.71 -7.53
C LEU A 147 -8.78 12.92 -6.30
N VAL A 148 -9.13 11.86 -5.57
CA VAL A 148 -9.99 11.99 -4.36
C VAL A 148 -9.31 12.78 -3.24
N ASN A 149 -8.00 12.57 -3.04
CA ASN A 149 -7.21 13.34 -2.07
C ASN A 149 -7.05 14.81 -2.47
N ALA A 150 -7.19 15.14 -3.76
CA ALA A 150 -6.99 16.48 -4.28
C ALA A 150 -8.30 17.31 -4.34
N GLU A 151 -9.35 16.78 -4.93
CA GLU A 151 -10.56 17.53 -5.29
C GLU A 151 -11.81 16.62 -5.33
N LYS A 152 -12.60 16.64 -4.25
CA LYS A 152 -13.84 15.86 -4.08
C LYS A 152 -14.77 15.99 -5.28
N GLU A 153 -14.99 17.20 -5.77
CA GLU A 153 -15.93 17.48 -6.87
C GLU A 153 -15.49 16.80 -8.17
N ALA A 154 -14.19 16.83 -8.48
CA ALA A 154 -13.61 16.16 -9.64
C ALA A 154 -13.69 14.63 -9.50
N ALA A 155 -13.34 14.08 -8.34
CA ALA A 155 -13.47 12.65 -8.06
C ALA A 155 -14.94 12.16 -8.15
N THR A 156 -15.89 12.93 -7.62
CA THR A 156 -17.34 12.62 -7.72
C THR A 156 -17.82 12.61 -9.17
N ARG A 157 -17.30 13.52 -10.01
CA ARG A 157 -17.58 13.55 -11.46
C ARG A 157 -17.00 12.34 -12.17
N VAL A 158 -15.79 11.91 -11.86
CA VAL A 158 -15.19 10.68 -12.44
C VAL A 158 -15.98 9.45 -12.02
N ALA A 159 -16.32 9.31 -10.73
CA ALA A 159 -17.17 8.21 -10.25
C ALA A 159 -18.50 8.15 -11.02
N SER A 160 -19.18 9.29 -11.17
CA SER A 160 -20.44 9.38 -11.92
C SER A 160 -20.27 9.09 -13.41
N ALA A 161 -19.18 9.53 -14.03
CA ALA A 161 -18.90 9.33 -15.45
C ALA A 161 -18.43 7.90 -15.79
N LEU A 162 -18.02 7.12 -14.80
CA LEU A 162 -17.56 5.72 -14.96
C LEU A 162 -18.53 4.70 -14.36
N ALA A 163 -19.69 5.12 -13.83
CA ALA A 163 -20.72 4.19 -13.34
C ALA A 163 -21.35 3.35 -14.47
N GLU A 164 -21.56 3.94 -15.65
CA GLU A 164 -22.18 3.28 -16.80
C GLU A 164 -21.45 3.56 -18.13
N PRO A 165 -20.82 2.53 -18.75
CA PRO A 165 -20.45 1.24 -18.15
C PRO A 165 -19.31 1.38 -17.14
N LEU A 166 -19.27 0.50 -16.14
CA LEU A 166 -18.08 0.28 -15.31
C LEU A 166 -16.88 -0.13 -16.19
N PRO A 167 -15.66 0.35 -15.90
CA PRO A 167 -14.47 -0.05 -16.63
C PRO A 167 -14.12 -1.53 -16.30
N PRO A 168 -13.42 -2.24 -17.21
CA PRO A 168 -13.01 -3.64 -16.98
C PRO A 168 -11.69 -3.73 -16.19
N GLY A 169 -11.39 -4.87 -15.58
CA GLY A 169 -10.08 -5.14 -14.96
C GLY A 169 -9.80 -4.35 -13.67
N PHE A 170 -8.54 -4.26 -13.26
CA PHE A 170 -8.12 -3.63 -11.99
C PHE A 170 -8.59 -2.18 -11.80
N ILE A 171 -8.72 -1.39 -12.87
CA ILE A 171 -9.29 -0.03 -12.79
C ILE A 171 -10.70 -0.01 -12.16
N ALA A 172 -11.48 -1.09 -12.27
CA ALA A 172 -12.74 -1.21 -11.54
C ALA A 172 -12.52 -1.23 -10.01
N VAL A 173 -11.51 -1.96 -9.53
CA VAL A 173 -11.15 -2.00 -8.10
C VAL A 173 -10.64 -0.63 -7.65
N ALA A 174 -9.79 0.03 -8.43
CA ALA A 174 -9.35 1.39 -8.16
C ALA A 174 -10.51 2.41 -8.11
N LEU A 175 -11.53 2.24 -8.96
CA LEU A 175 -12.75 3.05 -8.96
C LEU A 175 -13.62 2.77 -7.72
N LEU A 176 -13.67 1.52 -7.28
CA LEU A 176 -14.37 1.07 -6.08
C LEU A 176 -13.75 1.66 -4.82
N ASP A 177 -12.42 1.62 -4.68
CA ASP A 177 -11.70 2.25 -3.56
C ASP A 177 -11.88 3.77 -3.51
N MET A 178 -11.83 4.43 -4.67
CA MET A 178 -12.11 5.87 -4.77
C MET A 178 -13.56 6.19 -4.35
N ALA A 179 -14.53 5.36 -4.74
CA ALA A 179 -15.93 5.52 -4.37
C ALA A 179 -16.20 5.25 -2.87
N ASN A 180 -15.57 4.22 -2.30
CA ASN A 180 -15.57 3.92 -0.87
C ASN A 180 -15.05 5.12 -0.07
N THR A 181 -13.95 5.73 -0.53
CA THR A 181 -13.35 6.92 0.08
C THR A 181 -14.30 8.13 0.01
N LEU A 182 -14.90 8.39 -1.16
CA LEU A 182 -15.90 9.44 -1.36
C LEU A 182 -17.14 9.27 -0.45
N ALA A 183 -17.59 8.03 -0.23
CA ALA A 183 -18.71 7.76 0.66
C ALA A 183 -18.32 7.91 2.14
N ARG A 184 -17.20 7.30 2.56
CA ARG A 184 -16.72 7.27 3.94
C ARG A 184 -16.31 8.64 4.49
N GLU A 185 -15.57 9.42 3.71
CA GLU A 185 -14.89 10.64 4.18
C GLU A 185 -15.55 11.92 3.66
N HIS A 186 -16.29 11.82 2.55
CA HIS A 186 -16.92 12.97 1.91
C HIS A 186 -18.46 12.91 1.87
N GLY A 187 -19.06 11.83 2.37
CA GLY A 187 -20.52 11.68 2.48
C GLY A 187 -21.24 11.62 1.13
N VAL A 188 -20.57 11.15 0.07
CA VAL A 188 -21.19 10.95 -1.25
C VAL A 188 -22.06 9.70 -1.20
N THR A 189 -23.37 9.86 -1.39
CA THR A 189 -24.36 8.76 -1.28
C THR A 189 -24.66 8.05 -2.60
N SER A 190 -24.17 8.55 -3.73
CA SER A 190 -24.34 7.93 -5.05
C SER A 190 -23.12 7.08 -5.36
N HIS A 191 -23.22 5.77 -5.15
CA HIS A 191 -22.11 4.84 -5.36
C HIS A 191 -22.13 4.25 -6.79
N PRO A 192 -21.03 4.27 -7.58
CA PRO A 192 -21.05 3.87 -8.98
C PRO A 192 -21.29 2.36 -9.19
N PHE A 193 -21.07 1.54 -8.16
CA PHE A 193 -21.39 0.11 -8.17
C PHE A 193 -22.83 -0.20 -7.73
N ASP A 194 -23.64 0.80 -7.37
CA ASP A 194 -25.05 0.61 -7.01
C ASP A 194 -25.94 0.53 -8.25
N THR A 195 -25.58 -0.39 -9.14
CA THR A 195 -26.22 -0.69 -10.42
C THR A 195 -26.24 -2.22 -10.60
N PRO A 196 -27.14 -2.79 -11.43
CA PRO A 196 -27.17 -4.24 -11.66
C PRO A 196 -25.80 -4.80 -12.11
N ARG A 197 -25.05 -4.05 -12.92
CA ARG A 197 -23.71 -4.47 -13.38
C ARG A 197 -22.64 -4.33 -12.30
N GLY A 198 -22.75 -3.33 -11.42
CA GLY A 198 -21.89 -3.23 -10.24
C GLY A 198 -22.14 -4.35 -9.25
N HIS A 199 -23.40 -4.68 -8.99
CA HIS A 199 -23.84 -5.81 -8.17
C HIS A 199 -23.36 -7.17 -8.73
N GLU A 200 -23.34 -7.35 -10.05
CA GLU A 200 -22.71 -8.52 -10.69
C GLU A 200 -21.20 -8.60 -10.41
N LEU A 201 -20.48 -7.48 -10.53
CA LEU A 201 -19.02 -7.42 -10.36
C LEU A 201 -18.59 -7.58 -8.89
N LEU A 202 -19.32 -6.95 -7.96
CA LEU A 202 -19.14 -7.13 -6.52
C LEU A 202 -19.40 -8.58 -6.11
N ARG A 203 -20.39 -9.25 -6.70
CA ARG A 203 -20.61 -10.68 -6.47
C ARG A 203 -19.41 -11.49 -6.90
N SER A 204 -18.85 -11.26 -8.10
CA SER A 204 -17.66 -12.00 -8.54
C SER A 204 -16.45 -11.79 -7.62
N PHE A 205 -16.23 -10.58 -7.09
CA PHE A 205 -15.15 -10.33 -6.12
C PHE A 205 -15.40 -11.05 -4.79
N LEU A 206 -16.64 -11.06 -4.29
CA LEU A 206 -17.00 -11.71 -3.01
C LEU A 206 -17.18 -13.23 -3.10
N THR A 207 -17.07 -13.81 -4.28
CA THR A 207 -17.08 -15.27 -4.51
C THR A 207 -15.81 -15.78 -5.17
N ASP A 208 -14.76 -14.94 -5.28
CA ASP A 208 -13.47 -15.42 -5.75
C ASP A 208 -12.78 -16.17 -4.61
N GLU A 209 -12.30 -17.39 -4.91
CA GLU A 209 -11.57 -18.23 -3.96
C GLU A 209 -10.05 -18.10 -4.14
N ASP A 210 -9.59 -17.34 -5.14
CA ASP A 210 -8.17 -17.06 -5.41
C ASP A 210 -7.60 -16.06 -4.39
N PRO A 211 -6.59 -16.45 -3.56
CA PRO A 211 -5.97 -15.56 -2.60
C PRO A 211 -5.37 -14.28 -3.20
N ASP A 212 -4.88 -14.32 -4.43
CA ASP A 212 -4.31 -13.14 -5.10
C ASP A 212 -5.38 -12.06 -5.38
N HIS A 213 -6.66 -12.45 -5.43
CA HIS A 213 -7.81 -11.56 -5.63
C HIS A 213 -8.55 -11.17 -4.35
N PHE A 214 -8.16 -11.66 -3.16
CA PHE A 214 -8.81 -11.30 -1.89
C PHE A 214 -8.78 -9.79 -1.59
N SER A 215 -7.81 -9.07 -2.15
CA SER A 215 -7.78 -7.59 -2.11
C SER A 215 -9.02 -6.96 -2.77
N TYR A 216 -9.59 -7.58 -3.81
CA TYR A 216 -10.79 -7.08 -4.49
C TYR A 216 -12.05 -7.35 -3.65
N ALA A 217 -12.09 -8.49 -2.96
CA ALA A 217 -13.15 -8.82 -2.00
C ALA A 217 -13.14 -7.85 -0.79
N HIS A 218 -11.97 -7.39 -0.36
CA HIS A 218 -11.83 -6.31 0.63
C HIS A 218 -12.47 -5.00 0.13
N SER A 219 -12.10 -4.52 -1.06
CA SER A 219 -12.69 -3.32 -1.67
C SER A 219 -14.20 -3.44 -1.88
N ALA A 220 -14.69 -4.63 -2.26
CA ALA A 220 -16.13 -4.92 -2.36
C ALA A 220 -16.82 -4.82 -1.00
N THR A 221 -16.22 -5.39 0.04
CA THR A 221 -16.78 -5.41 1.40
C THR A 221 -16.86 -4.01 2.02
N ALA A 222 -15.84 -3.17 1.79
CA ALA A 222 -15.83 -1.78 2.22
C ALA A 222 -16.96 -0.93 1.59
N SER A 223 -17.51 -1.36 0.44
CA SER A 223 -18.60 -0.65 -0.25
C SER A 223 -20.00 -0.94 0.29
N LEU A 224 -20.19 -2.08 0.98
CA LEU A 224 -21.53 -2.59 1.32
C LEU A 224 -22.41 -1.66 2.20
N PRO A 225 -21.86 -0.83 3.10
CA PRO A 225 -22.63 0.20 3.81
C PRO A 225 -23.23 1.30 2.92
N PHE A 226 -22.78 1.44 1.68
CA PHE A 226 -23.11 2.54 0.77
C PHE A 226 -23.96 2.13 -0.44
N LEU A 227 -24.33 0.85 -0.53
CA LEU A 227 -25.13 0.28 -1.60
C LEU A 227 -26.59 0.07 -1.15
N THR A 228 -27.53 0.08 -2.10
CA THR A 228 -28.90 -0.37 -1.86
C THR A 228 -28.98 -1.91 -1.89
N ASP A 229 -29.91 -2.46 -1.10
CA ASP A 229 -30.20 -3.90 -0.99
C ASP A 229 -28.99 -4.85 -0.75
N SER A 230 -27.92 -4.35 -0.13
CA SER A 230 -26.63 -5.05 0.03
C SER A 230 -26.60 -6.29 0.95
N ARG A 231 -27.75 -6.77 1.41
CA ARG A 231 -27.87 -7.89 2.36
C ARG A 231 -27.26 -9.19 1.82
N GLU A 232 -27.38 -9.47 0.52
CA GLU A 232 -26.77 -10.68 -0.06
C GLU A 232 -25.24 -10.60 -0.03
N PHE A 233 -24.67 -9.43 -0.31
CA PHE A 233 -23.22 -9.23 -0.31
C PHE A 233 -22.64 -9.31 1.09
N PHE A 234 -23.37 -8.83 2.10
CA PHE A 234 -22.98 -9.05 3.50
C PHE A 234 -22.95 -10.54 3.86
N ALA A 235 -23.86 -11.35 3.35
CA ALA A 235 -23.82 -12.81 3.57
C ALA A 235 -22.58 -13.44 2.90
N LEU A 236 -22.31 -13.10 1.63
CA LEU A 236 -21.13 -13.58 0.91
C LEU A 236 -19.83 -13.18 1.62
N ALA A 237 -19.68 -11.90 1.97
CA ALA A 237 -18.49 -11.39 2.64
C ALA A 237 -18.26 -11.99 4.04
N LEU A 238 -19.34 -12.38 4.74
CA LEU A 238 -19.26 -13.07 6.04
C LEU A 238 -18.97 -14.58 5.93
N GLU A 239 -19.12 -15.17 4.74
CA GLU A 239 -18.82 -16.58 4.44
C GLU A 239 -17.50 -16.77 3.66
N HIS A 240 -16.90 -15.68 3.17
CA HIS A 240 -15.66 -15.63 2.38
C HIS A 240 -14.48 -16.40 3.03
N PRO A 241 -13.61 -17.08 2.26
CA PRO A 241 -12.47 -17.83 2.80
C PRO A 241 -11.51 -16.95 3.62
N ASP A 242 -11.16 -15.75 3.13
CA ASP A 242 -10.32 -14.83 3.89
C ASP A 242 -10.98 -14.38 5.21
N VAL A 243 -10.17 -14.30 6.27
CA VAL A 243 -10.62 -13.80 7.58
C VAL A 243 -10.70 -12.28 7.60
N GLY A 244 -9.84 -11.57 6.87
CA GLY A 244 -9.84 -10.12 6.76
C GLY A 244 -11.14 -9.58 6.15
N VAL A 245 -11.59 -10.15 5.04
CA VAL A 245 -12.87 -9.84 4.38
C VAL A 245 -14.05 -10.06 5.33
N ARG A 246 -14.07 -11.19 6.05
CA ARG A 246 -15.11 -11.48 7.06
C ARG A 246 -15.10 -10.49 8.23
N MET A 247 -13.93 -10.03 8.65
CA MET A 247 -13.78 -9.02 9.70
C MET A 247 -14.24 -7.62 9.23
N GLU A 248 -13.90 -7.23 8.00
CA GLU A 248 -14.35 -5.97 7.38
C GLU A 248 -15.89 -5.96 7.27
N ALA A 249 -16.49 -7.07 6.84
CA ALA A 249 -17.94 -7.23 6.74
C ALA A 249 -18.62 -7.11 8.12
N ALA A 250 -18.00 -7.65 9.17
CA ALA A 250 -18.50 -7.53 10.52
C ALA A 250 -18.33 -6.10 11.09
N TRP A 251 -17.25 -5.39 10.78
CA TRP A 251 -17.11 -3.97 11.13
C TRP A 251 -18.18 -3.11 10.45
N ALA A 252 -18.39 -3.34 9.15
CA ALA A 252 -19.41 -2.66 8.35
C ALA A 252 -20.83 -2.90 8.91
N ALA A 253 -21.18 -4.14 9.23
CA ALA A 253 -22.46 -4.48 9.84
C ALA A 253 -22.62 -3.96 11.29
N ALA A 254 -21.55 -4.03 12.10
CA ALA A 254 -21.54 -3.49 13.46
C ALA A 254 -21.73 -1.97 13.49
N ARG A 255 -21.15 -1.24 12.52
CA ARG A 255 -21.38 0.20 12.31
C ARG A 255 -22.83 0.52 11.98
N GLY A 256 -23.54 -0.40 11.32
CA GLY A 256 -24.99 -0.36 11.08
C GLY A 256 -25.84 -0.75 12.30
N GLY A 257 -25.23 -1.11 13.43
CA GLY A 257 -25.91 -1.51 14.67
C GLY A 257 -26.17 -3.01 14.82
N ASP A 258 -25.57 -3.87 13.99
CA ASP A 258 -25.71 -5.33 14.14
C ASP A 258 -24.94 -5.86 15.36
N ALA A 259 -25.69 -6.25 16.39
CA ALA A 259 -25.15 -6.81 17.63
C ALA A 259 -24.47 -8.18 17.45
N LEU A 260 -24.85 -8.98 16.44
CA LEU A 260 -24.17 -10.24 16.13
C LEU A 260 -22.80 -9.98 15.49
N ALA A 261 -22.71 -8.94 14.66
CA ALA A 261 -21.45 -8.52 14.07
C ALA A 261 -20.46 -7.98 15.14
N VAL A 262 -20.95 -7.17 16.10
CA VAL A 262 -20.18 -6.78 17.29
C VAL A 262 -19.69 -8.00 18.06
N ALA A 263 -20.55 -8.99 18.31
CA ALA A 263 -20.18 -10.20 19.04
C ALA A 263 -19.10 -11.02 18.30
N ARG A 264 -19.13 -11.08 16.96
CA ARG A 264 -18.08 -11.72 16.15
C ARG A 264 -16.74 -11.00 16.25
N LEU A 265 -16.72 -9.67 16.14
CA LEU A 265 -15.50 -8.87 16.37
C LEU A 265 -14.93 -9.07 17.78
N GLN A 266 -15.81 -9.13 18.79
CA GLN A 266 -15.39 -9.43 20.16
C GLN A 266 -14.83 -10.85 20.30
N ASP A 267 -15.35 -11.85 19.58
CA ASP A 267 -14.79 -13.20 19.58
C ASP A 267 -13.40 -13.24 18.91
N TRP A 268 -13.26 -12.63 17.72
CA TRP A 268 -11.97 -12.46 17.04
C TRP A 268 -10.94 -11.66 17.84
N SER A 269 -11.36 -10.78 18.76
CA SER A 269 -10.42 -10.10 19.65
C SER A 269 -9.71 -11.05 20.65
N LYS A 270 -10.18 -12.29 20.82
CA LYS A 270 -9.59 -13.30 21.72
C LYS A 270 -8.51 -14.14 21.05
N ASP A 271 -8.57 -14.33 19.74
CA ASP A 271 -7.59 -15.11 18.96
C ASP A 271 -6.42 -14.19 18.59
N PRO A 272 -5.16 -14.54 18.92
CA PRO A 272 -4.00 -13.70 18.60
C PRO A 272 -3.87 -13.37 17.10
N ARG A 273 -4.29 -14.26 16.19
CA ARG A 273 -4.22 -14.03 14.73
C ARG A 273 -5.10 -12.86 14.30
N THR A 274 -6.32 -12.78 14.81
CA THR A 274 -7.27 -11.73 14.44
C THR A 274 -7.28 -10.54 15.41
N ARG A 275 -6.61 -10.65 16.57
CA ARG A 275 -6.75 -9.71 17.68
C ARG A 275 -6.44 -8.26 17.32
N LYS A 276 -5.27 -7.96 16.72
CA LYS A 276 -4.87 -6.57 16.46
C LYS A 276 -5.93 -5.85 15.61
N ARG A 277 -6.34 -6.47 14.49
CA ARG A 277 -7.37 -5.93 13.59
C ARG A 277 -8.74 -5.83 14.26
N ALA A 278 -9.15 -6.84 15.03
CA ALA A 278 -10.42 -6.84 15.76
C ALA A 278 -10.50 -5.76 16.85
N VAL A 279 -9.41 -5.53 17.59
CA VAL A 279 -9.29 -4.48 18.60
C VAL A 279 -9.34 -3.09 17.95
N THR A 280 -8.66 -2.88 16.81
CA THR A 280 -8.76 -1.64 16.03
C THR A 280 -10.20 -1.36 15.61
N TYR A 281 -10.85 -2.32 14.94
CA TYR A 281 -12.24 -2.19 14.49
C TYR A 281 -13.23 -1.93 15.63
N LEU A 282 -13.09 -2.59 16.78
CA LEU A 282 -13.93 -2.30 17.94
C LEU A 282 -13.65 -0.90 18.52
N THR A 283 -12.39 -0.46 18.53
CA THR A 283 -12.00 0.87 19.01
C THR A 283 -12.57 1.99 18.14
N GLU A 284 -12.54 1.84 16.81
CA GLU A 284 -13.16 2.77 15.85
C GLU A 284 -14.68 2.89 16.05
N LEU A 285 -15.34 1.78 16.41
CA LEU A 285 -16.77 1.74 16.72
C LEU A 285 -17.09 2.29 18.12
N GLY A 286 -16.09 2.70 18.92
CA GLY A 286 -16.25 3.14 20.31
C GLY A 286 -16.60 2.00 21.28
N LEU A 287 -16.34 0.75 20.88
CA LEU A 287 -16.64 -0.47 21.62
C LEU A 287 -15.38 -1.04 22.27
N GLN A 288 -15.58 -1.98 23.20
CA GLN A 288 -14.48 -2.67 23.89
C GLN A 288 -14.28 -4.09 23.33
N PRO A 289 -13.04 -4.60 23.28
CA PRO A 289 -12.76 -6.01 23.00
C PRO A 289 -13.39 -6.93 24.05
N ALA A 290 -13.45 -8.22 23.74
CA ALA A 290 -13.88 -9.20 24.73
C ALA A 290 -12.94 -9.18 25.95
N PRO A 291 -13.47 -9.36 27.17
CA PRO A 291 -12.65 -9.42 28.37
C PRO A 291 -11.72 -10.64 28.31
N VAL A 292 -10.43 -10.37 28.44
CA VAL A 292 -9.36 -11.37 28.59
C VAL A 292 -8.82 -11.26 30.02
N PRO A 293 -8.48 -12.36 30.72
CA PRO A 293 -7.88 -12.28 32.04
C PRO A 293 -6.62 -11.39 32.02
N GLU A 294 -6.50 -10.46 32.96
CA GLU A 294 -5.43 -9.45 33.00
C GLU A 294 -4.01 -10.07 32.92
N LYS A 295 -3.81 -11.24 33.52
CA LYS A 295 -2.55 -12.01 33.46
C LYS A 295 -2.24 -12.64 32.08
N GLU A 296 -3.24 -12.88 31.24
CA GLU A 296 -3.09 -13.45 29.89
C GLU A 296 -2.91 -12.34 28.84
N LEU A 297 -3.39 -11.14 29.12
CA LEU A 297 -3.44 -10.03 28.17
C LEU A 297 -2.07 -9.63 27.61
N PRO A 298 -0.98 -9.48 28.40
CA PRO A 298 0.35 -9.16 27.85
C PRO A 298 0.87 -10.22 26.88
N ARG A 299 0.70 -11.51 27.22
CA ARG A 299 1.07 -12.65 26.37
C ARG A 299 0.31 -12.62 25.04
N LEU A 300 -0.99 -12.35 25.11
CA LEU A 300 -1.88 -12.32 23.96
C LEU A 300 -1.59 -11.13 23.04
N GLU A 301 -1.32 -9.95 23.60
CA GLU A 301 -0.92 -8.76 22.84
C GLU A 301 0.42 -8.95 22.14
N ALA A 302 1.41 -9.52 22.84
CA ALA A 302 2.73 -9.78 22.26
C ALA A 302 2.66 -10.85 21.16
N MET A 303 1.90 -11.92 21.34
CA MET A 303 1.71 -12.96 20.32
C MET A 303 1.00 -12.40 19.08
N ALA A 304 -0.02 -11.57 19.27
CA ALA A 304 -0.74 -10.92 18.18
C ALA A 304 0.13 -9.88 17.43
N GLU A 305 1.11 -9.27 18.11
CA GLU A 305 2.09 -8.39 17.49
C GLU A 305 3.11 -9.15 16.65
N MET A 306 3.61 -10.29 17.15
CA MET A 306 4.51 -11.16 16.38
C MET A 306 3.84 -11.67 15.10
N ILE A 307 2.58 -12.11 15.18
CA ILE A 307 1.81 -12.57 14.01
C ILE A 307 1.64 -11.44 13.00
N LEU A 308 1.23 -10.24 13.44
CA LEU A 308 1.05 -9.09 12.56
C LEU A 308 2.36 -8.69 11.84
N TRP A 309 3.50 -8.81 12.52
CA TRP A 309 4.81 -8.55 11.90
C TRP A 309 5.17 -9.61 10.85
N LEU A 310 4.96 -10.90 11.17
CA LEU A 310 5.19 -12.01 10.25
C LEU A 310 4.28 -11.96 9.02
N GLU A 311 3.04 -11.47 9.18
CA GLU A 311 2.07 -11.24 8.10
C GLU A 311 2.48 -10.15 7.09
N TYR A 312 3.52 -9.35 7.35
CA TYR A 312 3.91 -8.30 6.40
C TYR A 312 4.42 -8.89 5.07
N PRO A 313 4.10 -8.28 3.91
CA PRO A 313 4.48 -8.81 2.59
C PRO A 313 5.99 -8.89 2.32
N THR A 314 6.82 -8.22 3.11
CA THR A 314 8.29 -8.31 3.04
C THR A 314 8.88 -9.45 3.86
N GLU A 315 8.07 -10.05 4.74
CA GLU A 315 8.45 -11.18 5.60
C GLU A 315 7.83 -12.47 5.01
N PHE A 316 6.71 -12.97 5.56
CA PHE A 316 6.02 -14.17 5.05
C PHE A 316 4.71 -13.86 4.30
N GLY A 317 4.17 -12.64 4.40
CA GLY A 317 2.88 -12.27 3.81
C GLY A 317 1.65 -13.01 4.36
N ARG A 318 1.83 -13.93 5.33
CA ARG A 318 0.74 -14.71 5.95
C ARG A 318 1.03 -15.07 7.41
N ALA A 319 -0.03 -15.36 8.17
CA ALA A 319 0.07 -15.84 9.54
C ALA A 319 0.79 -17.21 9.60
N PRO A 320 1.59 -17.47 10.66
CA PRO A 320 2.20 -18.78 10.86
C PRO A 320 1.15 -19.84 11.20
N ASP A 321 1.34 -21.05 10.65
CA ASP A 321 0.46 -22.20 10.86
C ASP A 321 0.49 -22.66 12.32
N HIS A 322 1.63 -22.51 12.97
CA HIS A 322 1.82 -22.70 14.41
C HIS A 322 2.62 -21.55 15.03
N ILE A 323 2.20 -21.06 16.20
CA ILE A 323 2.97 -20.12 17.02
C ILE A 323 2.73 -20.37 18.51
N GLU A 324 3.80 -20.41 19.29
CA GLU A 324 3.75 -20.62 20.75
C GLU A 324 4.78 -19.76 21.49
N VAL A 325 4.58 -19.57 22.79
CA VAL A 325 5.58 -18.90 23.65
C VAL A 325 6.76 -19.84 23.85
N TYR A 326 7.93 -19.42 23.40
CA TYR A 326 9.19 -20.14 23.65
C TYR A 326 9.77 -19.78 25.02
N ASP A 327 9.81 -18.49 25.36
CA ASP A 327 10.27 -17.98 26.66
C ASP A 327 9.66 -16.57 26.93
N HIS A 328 9.59 -16.17 28.20
CA HIS A 328 9.15 -14.84 28.63
C HIS A 328 9.96 -14.40 29.84
N ARG A 329 10.56 -13.20 29.78
CA ARG A 329 11.31 -12.62 30.89
C ARG A 329 11.07 -11.13 31.01
N ARG A 330 11.17 -10.64 32.24
CA ARG A 330 11.41 -9.23 32.52
C ARG A 330 12.92 -9.02 32.65
N LEU A 331 13.51 -8.27 31.73
CA LEU A 331 14.96 -8.01 31.66
C LEU A 331 15.22 -6.50 31.63
N PHE A 332 16.38 -6.08 32.13
CA PHE A 332 16.94 -4.79 31.74
C PHE A 332 17.40 -4.89 30.28
N TRP A 333 16.84 -4.07 29.40
CA TRP A 333 17.10 -4.12 27.96
C TRP A 333 18.09 -3.01 27.57
N PRO A 334 19.34 -3.34 27.16
CA PRO A 334 20.37 -2.34 26.92
C PRO A 334 20.03 -1.29 25.85
N PRO A 335 19.41 -1.59 24.69
CA PRO A 335 18.99 -0.56 23.72
C PRO A 335 18.21 0.58 24.36
N THR A 336 17.08 0.24 24.99
CA THR A 336 16.09 1.18 25.54
C THR A 336 16.40 1.66 26.96
N LYS A 337 17.35 1.02 27.66
CA LYS A 337 17.91 1.42 28.97
C LYS A 337 16.89 1.36 30.13
N ASP A 338 15.93 0.44 30.04
CA ASP A 338 14.86 0.21 31.01
C ASP A 338 14.63 -1.28 31.31
N GLU A 339 13.88 -1.60 32.37
CA GLU A 339 13.34 -2.95 32.57
C GLU A 339 12.02 -3.12 31.81
N ARG A 340 11.93 -4.18 31.00
CA ARG A 340 10.74 -4.50 30.21
C ARG A 340 10.50 -5.99 30.10
N ASP A 341 9.25 -6.34 29.83
CA ASP A 341 8.85 -7.69 29.46
C ASP A 341 9.20 -7.96 27.99
N VAL A 342 9.99 -9.01 27.76
CA VAL A 342 10.37 -9.50 26.44
C VAL A 342 9.89 -10.94 26.25
N TRP A 343 9.32 -11.22 25.09
CA TRP A 343 8.72 -12.49 24.72
C TRP A 343 9.48 -13.08 23.54
N LEU A 344 9.78 -14.37 23.60
CA LEU A 344 10.22 -15.16 22.45
C LEU A 344 9.06 -16.03 21.99
N PHE A 345 8.78 -16.01 20.69
CA PHE A 345 7.76 -16.84 20.07
C PHE A 345 8.40 -17.78 19.06
N LYS A 346 8.23 -19.09 19.26
CA LYS A 346 8.53 -20.06 18.20
C LYS A 346 7.36 -20.02 17.21
N TYR A 347 7.66 -19.80 15.94
CA TYR A 347 6.70 -19.89 14.85
C TYR A 347 7.13 -20.96 13.85
N ARG A 348 6.16 -21.47 13.09
CA ARG A 348 6.36 -22.46 12.04
C ARG A 348 5.31 -22.31 10.93
N TYR A 349 5.80 -22.46 9.71
CA TYR A 349 5.05 -22.54 8.47
C TYR A 349 5.14 -23.96 7.91
N GLU A 350 4.01 -24.53 7.52
CA GLU A 350 3.99 -25.77 6.74
C GLU A 350 4.07 -25.44 5.24
N GLU A 351 4.93 -26.14 4.50
CA GLU A 351 4.98 -26.11 3.04
C GLU A 351 4.45 -27.42 2.46
N GLU A 352 3.65 -27.35 1.38
CA GLU A 352 3.15 -28.56 0.72
C GLU A 352 4.28 -29.24 -0.09
N GLY A 353 4.93 -30.23 0.53
CA GLY A 353 6.03 -30.99 -0.06
C GLY A 353 7.43 -30.43 0.19
N GLY A 354 7.55 -29.35 0.97
CA GLY A 354 8.81 -28.76 1.43
C GLY A 354 9.25 -29.25 2.82
N GLU A 355 10.36 -28.71 3.32
CA GLU A 355 10.68 -28.74 4.75
C GLU A 355 9.96 -27.56 5.44
N PRO A 356 9.39 -27.75 6.64
CA PRO A 356 8.67 -26.67 7.33
C PRO A 356 9.63 -25.57 7.75
N GLU A 357 9.33 -24.32 7.40
CA GLU A 357 10.13 -23.18 7.84
C GLU A 357 9.76 -22.79 9.27
N GLU A 358 10.74 -22.82 10.18
CA GLU A 358 10.57 -22.46 11.59
C GLU A 358 11.65 -21.52 12.09
N GLY A 359 11.28 -20.68 13.08
CA GLY A 359 12.20 -19.73 13.68
C GLY A 359 11.68 -19.21 15.02
N VAL A 360 12.48 -18.34 15.64
CA VAL A 360 12.10 -17.64 16.87
C VAL A 360 12.14 -16.14 16.63
N GLY A 361 11.01 -15.48 16.89
CA GLY A 361 10.88 -14.02 16.88
C GLY A 361 10.80 -13.46 18.29
N MET A 362 11.18 -12.19 18.45
CA MET A 362 11.12 -11.48 19.73
C MET A 362 10.11 -10.33 19.66
N VAL A 363 9.39 -10.10 20.76
CA VAL A 363 8.51 -8.94 20.99
C VAL A 363 8.83 -8.29 22.33
N GLY A 364 8.70 -6.96 22.43
CA GLY A 364 8.83 -6.20 23.68
C GLY A 364 9.79 -5.01 23.61
N SER A 365 10.69 -4.98 22.62
CA SER A 365 11.42 -3.78 22.22
C SER A 365 11.13 -3.46 20.76
N VAL A 366 12.01 -3.81 19.83
CA VAL A 366 11.66 -3.93 18.42
C VAL A 366 11.13 -5.34 18.17
N THR A 367 9.93 -5.46 17.59
CA THR A 367 9.39 -6.74 17.14
C THR A 367 10.09 -7.17 15.85
N PHE A 368 10.75 -8.32 15.88
CA PHE A 368 11.60 -8.80 14.78
C PHE A 368 11.89 -10.31 14.90
N ALA A 369 12.26 -10.97 13.80
CA ALA A 369 12.83 -12.32 13.80
C ALA A 369 14.19 -12.34 13.09
N LEU A 370 15.18 -12.98 13.69
CA LEU A 370 16.52 -13.12 13.08
C LEU A 370 16.59 -14.42 12.26
N PHE A 371 16.06 -14.39 11.04
CA PHE A 371 15.97 -15.55 10.15
C PHE A 371 17.32 -16.25 9.97
N GLY A 372 17.35 -17.58 10.15
CA GLY A 372 18.56 -18.40 10.07
C GLY A 372 19.55 -18.26 11.24
N GLU A 373 19.33 -17.34 12.19
CA GLU A 373 20.20 -17.12 13.36
C GLU A 373 19.50 -17.43 14.69
N ALA A 374 18.25 -17.00 14.86
CA ALA A 374 17.44 -17.28 16.06
C ALA A 374 16.55 -18.51 15.83
N THR A 375 17.11 -19.70 16.07
CA THR A 375 16.38 -20.98 15.99
C THR A 375 16.04 -21.54 17.37
N ALA A 376 15.08 -22.45 17.43
CA ALA A 376 14.63 -23.08 18.69
C ALA A 376 15.65 -24.04 19.32
N ASP A 377 16.76 -24.34 18.63
CA ASP A 377 17.90 -25.12 19.14
C ASP A 377 18.80 -24.31 20.09
N LEU A 378 18.72 -22.98 20.05
CA LEU A 378 19.47 -22.07 20.93
C LEU A 378 18.76 -21.88 22.27
N SER A 379 19.50 -21.63 23.35
CA SER A 379 18.84 -21.28 24.63
C SER A 379 18.14 -19.92 24.53
N PRO A 380 17.04 -19.67 25.27
CA PRO A 380 16.39 -18.36 25.29
C PRO A 380 17.37 -17.21 25.57
N GLU A 381 18.34 -17.42 26.47
CA GLU A 381 19.40 -16.46 26.76
C GLU A 381 20.31 -16.13 25.56
N ASP A 382 20.55 -17.10 24.66
CA ASP A 382 21.30 -16.87 23.42
C ASP A 382 20.48 -16.06 22.41
N ILE A 383 19.17 -16.34 22.31
CA ILE A 383 18.28 -15.64 21.38
C ILE A 383 18.10 -14.18 21.81
N TYR A 384 17.80 -13.92 23.09
CA TYR A 384 17.79 -12.55 23.63
C TYR A 384 19.14 -11.84 23.41
N ALA A 385 20.26 -12.55 23.57
CA ALA A 385 21.59 -11.99 23.32
C ALA A 385 21.79 -11.57 21.85
N LEU A 386 21.33 -12.37 20.89
CA LEU A 386 21.39 -12.02 19.46
C LEU A 386 20.51 -10.81 19.13
N HIS A 387 19.27 -10.77 19.62
CA HIS A 387 18.35 -9.64 19.41
C HIS A 387 18.88 -8.34 20.04
N CYS A 388 19.37 -8.38 21.28
CA CYS A 388 19.95 -7.23 21.97
C CYS A 388 21.14 -6.64 21.19
N VAL A 389 21.99 -7.50 20.61
CA VAL A 389 23.15 -7.04 19.83
C VAL A 389 22.73 -6.45 18.49
N TRP A 390 21.79 -7.10 17.79
CA TRP A 390 21.24 -6.59 16.54
C TRP A 390 20.59 -5.21 16.71
N GLU A 391 19.77 -5.02 17.74
CA GLU A 391 19.06 -3.76 18.00
C GLU A 391 20.07 -2.61 18.23
N LEU A 392 21.09 -2.83 19.07
CA LEU A 392 22.18 -1.86 19.28
C LEU A 392 22.94 -1.53 17.98
N GLN A 393 23.14 -2.51 17.09
CA GLN A 393 23.81 -2.30 15.81
C GLN A 393 22.97 -1.45 14.84
N GLN A 394 21.65 -1.68 14.78
CA GLN A 394 20.73 -0.89 13.95
C GLN A 394 20.56 0.54 14.46
N GLU A 395 20.59 0.75 15.78
CA GLU A 395 20.58 2.08 16.40
C GLU A 395 21.92 2.82 16.28
N GLY A 396 23.01 2.13 15.90
CA GLY A 396 24.36 2.69 15.87
C GLY A 396 24.93 3.03 17.26
N ASP A 397 24.47 2.34 18.31
CA ASP A 397 24.87 2.62 19.69
C ASP A 397 26.34 2.21 19.95
N GLU A 398 27.11 3.05 20.66
CA GLU A 398 28.54 2.82 20.95
C GLU A 398 28.83 1.51 21.72
N ARG A 399 27.82 0.93 22.37
CA ARG A 399 27.90 -0.36 23.09
C ARG A 399 27.76 -1.57 22.15
N ALA A 400 27.35 -1.36 20.90
CA ALA A 400 27.21 -2.42 19.91
C ALA A 400 28.56 -3.10 19.64
N PRO A 401 28.68 -4.44 19.76
CA PRO A 401 29.86 -5.14 19.31
C PRO A 401 29.95 -5.09 17.77
N LYS A 402 31.18 -5.09 17.24
CA LYS A 402 31.41 -5.08 15.78
C LYS A 402 30.87 -6.32 15.07
N GLU A 403 30.80 -7.44 15.78
CA GLU A 403 30.30 -8.72 15.28
C GLU A 403 29.13 -9.16 16.15
N ARG A 404 28.02 -9.56 15.52
CA ARG A 404 26.86 -10.10 16.23
C ARG A 404 27.17 -11.50 16.74
N THR A 405 27.46 -11.61 18.03
CA THR A 405 27.80 -12.89 18.68
C THR A 405 27.01 -13.08 19.97
N ILE A 406 26.58 -14.32 20.20
CA ILE A 406 25.93 -14.77 21.43
C ILE A 406 26.72 -14.34 22.68
N GLN A 407 28.05 -14.54 22.67
CA GLN A 407 28.91 -14.21 23.82
C GLN A 407 28.87 -12.71 24.17
N ALA A 408 28.87 -11.83 23.16
CA ALA A 408 28.79 -10.39 23.39
C ALA A 408 27.41 -10.00 23.95
N GLY A 409 26.32 -10.55 23.41
CA GLY A 409 24.97 -10.28 23.89
C GLY A 409 24.71 -10.83 25.30
N ARG A 410 25.15 -12.06 25.62
CA ARG A 410 25.04 -12.62 26.98
C ARG A 410 25.76 -11.73 28.00
N LYS A 411 26.93 -11.20 27.65
CA LYS A 411 27.66 -10.24 28.48
C LYS A 411 26.91 -8.92 28.67
N LEU A 412 26.27 -8.39 27.63
CA LEU A 412 25.46 -7.15 27.69
C LEU A 412 24.20 -7.33 28.57
N LEU A 413 23.58 -8.50 28.52
CA LEU A 413 22.39 -8.85 29.31
C LEU A 413 22.70 -9.40 30.72
N GLY A 414 23.98 -9.55 31.08
CA GLY A 414 24.40 -10.10 32.37
C GLY A 414 24.17 -11.60 32.55
N PHE A 415 23.93 -12.34 31.46
CA PHE A 415 23.84 -13.80 31.48
C PHE A 415 25.22 -14.44 31.65
N LEU A 416 25.24 -15.65 32.22
CA LEU A 416 26.47 -16.44 32.32
C LEU A 416 27.04 -16.73 30.92
N VAL A 417 28.35 -16.51 30.78
CA VAL A 417 29.15 -16.85 29.60
C VAL A 417 29.93 -18.11 29.96
N ASN A 418 29.65 -19.21 29.26
CA ASN A 418 30.38 -20.47 29.34
C ASN A 418 31.53 -20.50 28.32
#